data_AF-A0A958D185-F1
#
_entry.id   AF-A0A958D185-F1
#
_cell.length_a   1.000
_cell.length_b   1.000
_cell.length_c   1.000
_cell.angle_alpha   90.00
_cell.angle_beta   90.00
_cell.angle_gamma   90.00
#
_symmetry.space_group_name_H-M   'P 1'
#
loop_
_entity.id
_entity.type
_entity.pdbx_description
1 polymer ?
#
loop_
_entity_poly.entity_id
_entity_poly.type
_entity_poly.pdbx_seq_one_letter_code
_entity_poly.pdbx_strand_id
1 'polypeptide(L)' 'MLRRLQSGQTLEVRATDPGVAVDLPAWCRMTGHTLVDQRADRYLIRHK' A
#
# COMPACT_ATOMS: atom_id res chain seq x y z
N MET A 1 -5.31 -17.48 -12.06
CA MET A 1 -5.42 -17.40 -10.58
C MET A 1 -4.44 -16.33 -10.10
N LEU A 2 -4.90 -15.23 -9.49
CA LEU A 2 -3.98 -14.23 -8.91
C LEU A 2 -3.27 -14.85 -7.71
N ARG A 3 -1.93 -14.76 -7.66
CA ARG A 3 -1.15 -15.21 -6.49
C ARG A 3 -1.45 -14.27 -5.33
N ARG A 4 -1.87 -14.82 -4.20
CA ARG A 4 -2.02 -14.05 -2.95
C ARG A 4 -0.64 -13.67 -2.44
N LEU A 5 -0.47 -12.39 -2.08
CA LEU A 5 0.70 -11.94 -1.34
C LEU A 5 0.76 -12.67 0.00
N GLN A 6 1.95 -13.14 0.34
CA GLN A 6 2.26 -13.72 1.64
C GLN A 6 2.51 -12.60 2.66
N SER A 7 2.32 -12.91 3.93
CA SER A 7 2.73 -12.01 5.02
C SER A 7 4.18 -11.60 4.89
N GLY A 8 4.45 -10.32 5.13
CA GLY A 8 5.78 -9.71 4.99
C GLY A 8 6.18 -9.30 3.58
N GLN A 9 5.48 -9.76 2.53
CA GLN A 9 5.76 -9.31 1.16
C GLN A 9 5.35 -7.87 0.94
N THR A 10 6.09 -7.16 0.09
CA THR A 10 5.79 -5.78 -0.30
C THR A 10 5.12 -5.69 -1.67
N LEU A 11 4.12 -4.83 -1.76
CA LEU A 11 3.42 -4.42 -2.97
C LEU A 11 3.78 -2.97 -3.30
N GLU A 12 4.18 -2.71 -4.54
CA GLU A 12 4.23 -1.35 -5.08
C GLU A 12 2.87 -0.99 -5.69
N VAL A 13 2.35 0.16 -5.30
CA VAL A 13 1.11 0.75 -5.85
C VAL A 13 1.48 2.05 -6.54
N ARG A 14 0.93 2.26 -7.73
CA ARG A 14 1.04 3.52 -8.49
C ARG A 14 -0.33 4.16 -8.58
N ALA A 15 -0.43 5.41 -8.16
CA ALA A 15 -1.67 6.16 -8.23
C ALA A 15 -1.40 7.66 -8.41
N THR A 16 -2.14 8.27 -9.32
CA THR A 16 -2.07 9.71 -9.63
C THR A 16 -3.16 10.52 -8.96
N ASP A 17 -4.17 9.87 -8.39
CA ASP A 17 -5.21 10.53 -7.63
C ASP A 17 -4.62 11.11 -6.33
N PRO A 18 -4.77 12.43 -6.08
CA PRO A 18 -4.20 13.08 -4.90
C PRO A 18 -4.80 12.57 -3.58
N GLY A 19 -6.04 12.04 -3.58
CA GLY A 19 -6.68 11.45 -2.41
C GLY A 19 -5.99 10.21 -1.88
N VAL A 20 -5.26 9.48 -2.74
CA VAL A 20 -4.53 8.26 -2.35
C VAL A 20 -3.48 8.54 -1.29
N ALA A 21 -2.87 9.73 -1.29
CA ALA A 21 -1.92 10.13 -0.27
C ALA A 21 -2.51 10.09 1.16
N VAL A 22 -3.83 10.26 1.29
CA VAL A 22 -4.57 10.23 2.57
C VAL A 22 -5.22 8.87 2.79
N ASP A 23 -5.81 8.29 1.74
CA ASP A 23 -6.60 7.06 1.83
C ASP A 23 -5.73 5.81 2.05
N LEU A 24 -4.58 5.71 1.37
CA LEU A 24 -3.70 4.52 1.47
C LEU A 24 -3.17 4.32 2.90
N PRO A 25 -2.68 5.35 3.62
CA PRO A 25 -2.32 5.22 5.02
C PRO A 25 -3.49 4.81 5.92
N ALA A 26 -4.69 5.37 5.70
CA ALA A 26 -5.88 5.02 6.48
C ALA A 26 -6.28 3.55 6.25
N TRP A 27 -6.32 3.13 4.99
CA TRP A 27 -6.58 1.74 4.61
C TRP A 27 -5.56 0.78 5.21
N CYS A 28 -4.26 1.13 5.18
CA CYS A 28 -3.21 0.31 5.81
C CYS A 28 -3.49 0.08 7.30
N ARG A 29 -3.84 1.14 8.04
CA ARG A 29 -4.19 1.03 9.48
C ARG A 29 -5.42 0.16 9.72
N MET A 30 -6.47 0.32 8.91
CA MET A 30 -7.72 -0.44 9.05
C MET A 30 -7.54 -1.93 8.74
N THR A 31 -6.69 -2.24 7.76
CA THR A 31 -6.45 -3.63 7.30
C THR A 31 -5.29 -4.30 8.02
N GLY A 32 -4.46 -3.55 8.74
CA GLY A 32 -3.25 -4.01 9.41
C GLY A 32 -2.01 -4.08 8.51
N HIS A 33 -2.09 -3.61 7.27
CA HIS A 33 -0.93 -3.45 6.41
C HIS A 33 -0.04 -2.28 6.88
N THR A 34 1.19 -2.23 6.37
CA THR A 34 2.10 -1.11 6.68
C THR A 34 2.45 -0.36 5.41
N LEU A 35 2.22 0.95 5.37
CA LEU A 35 2.84 1.82 4.36
C LEU A 35 4.32 2.01 4.74
N VAL A 36 5.22 1.57 3.86
CA VAL A 36 6.68 1.55 4.07
C VAL A 36 7.35 2.76 3.43
N ASP A 37 6.88 3.20 2.26
CA ASP A 37 7.42 4.36 1.54
C ASP A 37 6.32 5.02 0.72
N GLN A 38 6.42 6.35 0.53
CA GLN A 38 5.52 7.15 -0.29
C GLN A 38 6.32 8.25 -0.97
N ARG A 39 6.31 8.26 -2.31
CA ARG A 39 7.01 9.26 -3.13
C ARG A 39 6.21 9.58 -4.38
N ALA A 40 5.71 10.82 -4.47
CA ALA A 40 4.87 11.27 -5.59
C ALA A 40 3.70 10.30 -5.84
N ASP A 41 3.69 9.60 -6.97
CA ASP A 41 2.66 8.64 -7.38
C ASP A 41 2.96 7.20 -6.91
N ARG A 42 4.07 6.96 -6.22
CA ARG A 42 4.56 5.64 -5.80
C ARG A 42 4.34 5.39 -4.32
N TYR A 43 3.81 4.23 -4.00
CA TYR A 43 3.58 3.77 -2.64
C TYR A 43 4.09 2.35 -2.47
N LEU A 44 4.81 2.07 -1.38
CA LEU A 44 5.27 0.73 -1.04
C LEU A 44 4.53 0.25 0.21
N ILE A 45 3.75 -0.82 0.08
CA ILE A 45 2.95 -1.38 1.17
C ILE A 45 3.48 -2.76 1.54
N ARG A 46 3.69 -3.04 2.82
CA ARG A 46 3.98 -4.37 3.33
C ARG A 46 2.69 -5.06 3.77
N HIS A 47 2.47 -6.25 3.22
CA HIS A 47 1.39 -7.14 3.62
C HIS A 47 1.64 -7.66 5.05
N LYS A 48 0.57 -7.75 5.84
CA LYS A 48 0.63 -8.24 7.21
C LYS A 48 0.75 -9.74 7.26
#